data_AF-A0A7S0PFU7-F1
#
_entry.id   AF-A0A7S0PFU7-F1
#
_cell.length_a   1.000
_cell.length_b   1.000
_cell.length_c   1.000
_cell.angle_alpha   90.00
_cell.angle_beta   90.00
_cell.angle_gamma   90.00
#
_symmetry.space_group_name_H-M   'P 1'
#
loop_
_entity.id
_entity.type
_entity.pdbx_description
1 polymer ?
#
loop_
_entity_poly.entity_id
_entity_poly.type
_entity_poly.pdbx_seq_one_letter_code
_entity_poly.pdbx_strand_id
1 'polypeptide(L)'
;CSVPSMASSATDIAFSAEAGAQRALQKLRAQLFEKSIDASRVRFAFADADISGDGALDLEELDEALRYVGLFLGMHELRALQRALDTDDSGRVNLHEFMSGLFGSESERRDKHIAKVWAAVSGGASAIGPREFLAAFDPARHIDVVAGRKSADDVAGALAEELAVCARDDDRLDEAVVTRCLRQWGVGLPSDDLFSKQLEDCFGVAEAELSRDDATKLDTNMRLLRAKALEKKASGQALGFWVAGVCRHFDGAECGGLTIMEFRRVLERLGLPLPVEQLHMMFGAFGGSEMPGAPDREPRVAWKPFADALTEGQDY
;
A
#
# COMPACT_ATOMS: atom_id res chain seq x y z
N CYS A 1 20.70 -32.15 -42.22
CA CYS A 1 20.53 -30.72 -41.89
C CYS A 1 19.13 -30.53 -41.34
N SER A 2 18.98 -30.55 -40.01
CA SER A 2 17.69 -30.30 -39.36
C SER A 2 17.82 -28.98 -38.60
N VAL A 3 17.13 -27.96 -39.07
CA VAL A 3 16.95 -26.68 -38.39
C VAL A 3 16.12 -26.92 -37.13
N PRO A 4 16.46 -26.38 -35.95
CA PRO A 4 15.57 -26.44 -34.79
C PRO A 4 14.41 -25.45 -34.95
N SER A 5 13.23 -25.94 -34.61
CA SER A 5 11.91 -25.29 -34.66
C SER A 5 11.83 -24.03 -33.79
N MET A 6 11.37 -22.92 -34.37
CA MET A 6 11.01 -21.68 -33.68
C MET A 6 9.61 -21.79 -33.06
N ALA A 7 9.52 -22.44 -31.90
CA ALA A 7 8.28 -22.55 -31.13
C ALA A 7 8.40 -22.01 -29.69
N SER A 8 9.30 -21.04 -29.46
CA SER A 8 9.09 -20.06 -28.39
C SER A 8 8.25 -18.92 -28.99
N SER A 9 7.63 -18.08 -28.16
CA SER A 9 7.34 -16.69 -28.54
C SER A 9 5.90 -16.32 -28.96
N ALA A 10 4.89 -16.68 -28.17
CA ALA A 10 3.64 -15.89 -28.10
C ALA A 10 3.29 -15.55 -26.65
N THR A 11 3.25 -16.56 -25.78
CA THR A 11 3.08 -16.41 -24.32
C THR A 11 4.27 -15.68 -23.69
N ASP A 12 5.50 -15.98 -24.13
CA ASP A 12 6.71 -15.28 -23.67
C ASP A 12 6.73 -13.80 -24.11
N ILE A 13 6.18 -13.48 -25.29
CA ILE A 13 6.08 -12.10 -25.78
C ILE A 13 5.03 -11.33 -24.99
N ALA A 14 3.85 -11.92 -24.77
CA ALA A 14 2.77 -11.31 -24.00
C ALA A 14 3.20 -11.02 -22.56
N PHE A 15 3.83 -12.00 -21.90
CA PHE A 15 4.39 -11.84 -20.54
C PHE A 15 5.48 -10.75 -20.48
N SER A 16 6.33 -10.67 -21.50
CA SER A 16 7.35 -9.62 -21.62
C SER A 16 6.74 -8.23 -21.86
N ALA A 17 5.64 -8.15 -22.62
CA ALA A 17 4.93 -6.90 -22.89
C ALA A 17 4.18 -6.35 -21.67
N GLU A 18 3.47 -7.21 -20.92
CA GLU A 18 2.83 -6.85 -19.65
C GLU A 18 3.86 -6.38 -18.62
N ALA A 19 4.97 -7.12 -18.46
CA ALA A 19 6.07 -6.70 -17.59
C ALA A 19 6.69 -5.36 -18.04
N GLY A 20 6.73 -5.09 -19.34
CA GLY A 20 7.18 -3.81 -19.91
C GLY A 20 6.23 -2.66 -19.58
N ALA A 21 4.92 -2.85 -19.76
CA ALA A 21 3.90 -1.87 -19.44
C ALA A 21 3.88 -1.56 -17.93
N GLN A 22 3.97 -2.58 -17.08
CA GLN A 22 4.02 -2.42 -15.62
C GLN A 22 5.23 -1.58 -15.19
N ARG A 23 6.40 -1.80 -15.82
CA ARG A 23 7.62 -0.99 -15.56
C ARG A 23 7.45 0.45 -16.03
N ALA A 24 6.82 0.67 -17.18
CA ALA A 24 6.54 2.02 -17.68
C ALA A 24 5.60 2.78 -16.72
N LEU A 25 4.52 2.14 -16.27
CA LEU A 25 3.61 2.68 -15.26
C LEU A 25 4.32 2.98 -13.94
N GLN A 26 5.21 2.09 -13.49
CA GLN A 26 5.96 2.30 -12.26
C GLN A 26 6.94 3.48 -12.37
N LYS A 27 7.64 3.62 -13.50
CA LYS A 27 8.48 4.80 -13.77
C LYS A 27 7.66 6.08 -13.81
N LEU A 28 6.47 6.02 -14.43
CA LEU A 28 5.57 7.15 -14.52
C LEU A 28 5.08 7.61 -13.15
N ARG A 29 4.60 6.67 -12.32
CA ARG A 29 4.24 6.93 -10.91
C ARG A 29 5.40 7.57 -10.14
N ALA A 30 6.61 7.05 -10.29
CA ALA A 30 7.80 7.59 -9.61
C ALA A 30 8.13 9.02 -10.05
N GLN A 31 8.03 9.34 -11.34
CA GLN A 31 8.26 10.69 -11.86
C GLN A 31 7.19 11.69 -11.40
N LEU A 32 5.92 11.28 -11.39
CA LEU A 32 4.83 12.11 -10.88
C LEU A 32 5.04 12.41 -9.38
N PHE A 33 5.42 11.41 -8.60
CA PHE A 33 5.73 11.57 -7.18
C PHE A 33 6.93 12.50 -6.94
N GLU A 34 8.05 12.29 -7.63
CA GLU A 34 9.27 13.10 -7.49
C GLU A 34 9.01 14.58 -7.81
N LYS A 35 8.17 14.85 -8.81
CA LYS A 35 7.81 16.20 -9.25
C LYS A 35 6.61 16.80 -8.51
N SER A 36 6.05 16.10 -7.52
CA SER A 36 4.83 16.50 -6.79
C SER A 36 3.69 16.91 -7.75
N ILE A 37 3.48 16.08 -8.78
CA ILE A 37 2.40 16.24 -9.75
C ILE A 37 1.19 15.47 -9.21
N ASP A 38 0.09 16.18 -8.96
CA ASP A 38 -1.18 15.62 -8.52
C ASP A 38 -2.11 15.29 -9.69
N ALA A 39 -3.24 14.65 -9.38
CA ALA A 39 -4.26 14.27 -10.35
C ALA A 39 -4.74 15.44 -11.20
N SER A 40 -4.93 16.62 -10.60
CA SER A 40 -5.39 17.81 -11.32
C SER A 40 -4.39 18.26 -12.38
N ARG A 41 -3.09 18.27 -12.06
CA ARG A 41 -2.04 18.56 -13.05
C ARG A 41 -1.92 17.48 -14.12
N VAL A 42 -2.16 16.21 -13.78
CA VAL A 42 -2.23 15.12 -14.77
C VAL A 42 -3.40 15.33 -15.73
N ARG A 43 -4.60 15.66 -15.22
CA ARG A 43 -5.78 15.97 -16.06
C ARG A 43 -5.52 17.16 -16.97
N PHE A 44 -4.85 18.20 -16.47
CA PHE A 44 -4.49 19.37 -17.28
C PHE A 44 -3.51 18.98 -18.41
N ALA A 45 -2.45 18.23 -18.09
CA ALA A 45 -1.50 17.75 -19.09
C ALA A 45 -2.15 16.84 -20.13
N PHE A 46 -3.11 16.00 -19.72
CA PHE A 46 -3.90 15.18 -20.63
C PHE A 46 -4.71 16.04 -21.59
N ALA A 47 -5.42 17.06 -21.07
CA ALA A 47 -6.23 17.96 -21.89
C ALA A 47 -5.38 18.82 -22.85
N ASP A 48 -4.15 19.16 -22.47
CA ASP A 48 -3.21 19.90 -23.32
C ASP A 48 -2.64 19.02 -24.45
N ALA A 49 -2.46 17.72 -24.19
CA ALA A 49 -1.95 16.76 -25.15
C ALA A 49 -3.02 16.22 -26.13
N ASP A 50 -4.31 16.29 -25.78
CA ASP A 50 -5.44 15.95 -26.66
C ASP A 50 -5.65 17.05 -27.72
N ILE A 51 -4.76 17.07 -28.71
CA ILE A 51 -4.78 18.05 -29.80
C ILE A 51 -5.99 17.83 -30.69
N SER A 52 -6.39 16.58 -30.87
CA SER A 52 -7.55 16.20 -31.66
C SER A 52 -8.88 16.66 -31.02
N GLY A 53 -8.91 16.81 -29.70
CA GLY A 53 -10.05 17.27 -28.91
C GLY A 53 -11.17 16.23 -28.82
N ASP A 54 -10.84 14.94 -28.99
CA ASP A 54 -11.82 13.86 -28.99
C ASP A 54 -12.00 13.19 -27.62
N GLY A 55 -11.26 13.66 -26.61
CA GLY A 55 -11.31 13.19 -25.24
C GLY A 55 -10.44 11.95 -24.98
N ALA A 56 -9.67 11.50 -25.97
CA ALA A 56 -8.75 10.38 -25.86
C ALA A 56 -7.40 10.68 -26.52
N LEU A 57 -6.33 10.12 -25.97
CA LEU A 57 -5.00 10.24 -26.55
C LEU A 57 -4.75 9.08 -27.49
N ASP A 58 -4.43 9.38 -28.74
CA ASP A 58 -3.79 8.41 -29.62
C ASP A 58 -2.33 8.14 -29.22
N LEU A 59 -1.63 7.29 -29.96
CA LEU A 59 -0.27 6.89 -29.62
C LEU A 59 0.73 8.07 -29.66
N GLU A 60 0.54 9.03 -30.56
CA GLU A 60 1.43 10.20 -30.72
C GLU A 60 1.15 11.22 -29.61
N GLU A 61 -0.13 11.50 -29.34
CA GLU A 61 -0.57 12.38 -28.26
C GLU A 61 -0.17 11.83 -26.88
N LEU A 62 -0.24 10.51 -26.69
CA LEU A 62 0.23 9.85 -25.46
C LEU A 62 1.75 9.99 -25.26
N ASP A 63 2.56 9.91 -26.33
CA ASP A 63 4.01 10.16 -26.24
C ASP A 63 4.30 11.61 -25.80
N GLU A 64 3.57 12.57 -26.38
CA GLU A 64 3.72 13.99 -26.04
C GLU A 64 3.35 14.27 -24.57
N ALA A 65 2.22 13.72 -24.10
CA ALA A 65 1.80 13.81 -22.71
C ALA A 65 2.85 13.25 -21.73
N LEU A 66 3.45 12.10 -22.06
CA LEU A 66 4.48 11.47 -21.22
C LEU A 66 5.79 12.25 -21.22
N ARG A 67 6.16 12.86 -22.35
CA ARG A 67 7.35 13.72 -22.43
C ARG A 67 7.19 14.99 -21.62
N TYR A 68 5.99 15.56 -21.57
CA TYR A 68 5.70 16.73 -20.74
C TYR A 68 5.99 16.47 -19.24
N VAL A 69 5.67 15.27 -18.75
CA VAL A 69 6.00 14.84 -17.38
C VAL A 69 7.43 14.32 -17.22
N GLY A 70 8.24 14.33 -18.29
CA GLY A 70 9.66 13.99 -18.28
C GLY A 70 9.98 12.51 -18.51
N LEU A 71 9.04 11.75 -19.07
CA LEU A 71 9.23 10.34 -19.41
C LEU A 71 9.42 10.16 -20.90
N PHE A 72 10.50 9.49 -21.25
CA PHE A 72 10.83 9.13 -22.61
C PHE A 72 10.77 7.61 -22.72
N LEU A 73 9.77 7.10 -23.43
CA LEU A 73 9.59 5.68 -23.65
C LEU A 73 9.98 5.32 -25.09
N GLY A 74 10.59 4.15 -25.28
CA GLY A 74 10.77 3.63 -26.64
C GLY A 74 9.41 3.27 -27.26
N MET A 75 9.31 3.28 -28.60
CA MET A 75 8.06 2.95 -29.32
C MET A 75 7.43 1.59 -28.88
N HIS A 76 8.26 0.61 -28.54
CA HIS A 76 7.79 -0.67 -28.01
C HIS A 76 7.19 -0.56 -26.60
N GLU A 77 7.79 0.22 -25.71
CA GLU A 77 7.29 0.46 -24.34
C GLU A 77 6.02 1.31 -24.37
N LEU A 78 5.99 2.34 -25.23
CA LEU A 78 4.81 3.20 -25.43
C LEU A 78 3.60 2.40 -25.93
N ARG A 79 3.77 1.54 -26.93
CA ARG A 79 2.69 0.64 -27.40
C ARG A 79 2.29 -0.42 -26.38
N ALA A 80 3.21 -0.86 -25.52
CA ALA A 80 2.88 -1.77 -24.43
C ALA A 80 2.07 -1.04 -23.37
N LEU A 81 2.44 0.20 -23.04
CA LEU A 81 1.71 1.06 -22.12
C LEU A 81 0.31 1.38 -22.65
N GLN A 82 0.19 1.81 -23.91
CA GLN A 82 -1.11 2.10 -24.53
C GLN A 82 -2.05 0.90 -24.41
N ARG A 83 -1.60 -0.29 -24.82
CA ARG A 83 -2.39 -1.54 -24.72
C ARG A 83 -2.73 -1.96 -23.29
N ALA A 84 -1.93 -1.54 -22.30
CA ALA A 84 -2.23 -1.83 -20.90
C ALA A 84 -3.21 -0.83 -20.29
N LEU A 85 -3.36 0.36 -20.89
CA LEU A 85 -4.29 1.41 -20.45
C LEU A 85 -5.62 1.31 -21.17
N ASP A 86 -5.59 1.03 -22.48
CA ASP A 86 -6.74 0.85 -23.37
C ASP A 86 -7.50 -0.43 -23.00
N THR A 87 -8.55 -0.27 -22.20
CA THR A 87 -9.33 -1.39 -21.66
C THR A 87 -10.48 -1.81 -22.57
N ASP A 88 -10.90 -0.91 -23.46
CA ASP A 88 -11.97 -1.14 -24.42
C ASP A 88 -11.48 -1.53 -25.83
N ASP A 89 -10.16 -1.68 -26.00
CA ASP A 89 -9.47 -1.99 -27.26
C ASP A 89 -9.81 -0.98 -28.37
N SER A 90 -10.07 0.29 -28.02
CA SER A 90 -10.38 1.36 -28.97
C SER A 90 -9.16 1.80 -29.79
N GLY A 91 -7.96 1.42 -29.37
CA GLY A 91 -6.69 1.87 -29.93
C GLY A 91 -6.29 3.27 -29.47
N ARG A 92 -7.00 3.82 -28.48
CA ARG A 92 -6.77 5.14 -27.87
C ARG A 92 -6.90 5.01 -26.36
N VAL A 93 -6.41 5.99 -25.61
CA VAL A 93 -6.51 6.00 -24.16
C VAL A 93 -7.31 7.20 -23.71
N ASN A 94 -8.52 6.99 -23.22
CA ASN A 94 -9.32 8.08 -22.69
C ASN A 94 -8.86 8.49 -21.29
N LEU A 95 -9.32 9.64 -20.79
CA LEU A 95 -8.89 10.15 -19.48
C LEU A 95 -9.18 9.17 -18.34
N HIS A 96 -10.31 8.47 -18.38
CA HIS A 96 -10.68 7.50 -17.35
C HIS A 96 -9.73 6.31 -17.34
N GLU A 97 -9.41 5.78 -18.51
CA GLU A 97 -8.44 4.68 -18.69
C GLU A 97 -7.03 5.09 -18.27
N PHE A 98 -6.60 6.28 -18.69
CA PHE A 98 -5.30 6.83 -18.33
C PHE A 98 -5.16 6.90 -16.81
N MET A 99 -6.12 7.54 -16.13
CA MET A 99 -6.14 7.65 -14.67
C MET A 99 -6.24 6.27 -14.01
N SER A 100 -7.14 5.39 -14.46
CA SER A 100 -7.33 4.07 -13.85
C SER A 100 -6.07 3.20 -13.95
N GLY A 101 -5.43 3.13 -15.11
CA GLY A 101 -4.21 2.34 -15.29
C GLY A 101 -2.98 2.97 -14.62
N LEU A 102 -2.89 4.30 -14.61
CA LEU A 102 -1.86 5.02 -13.86
C LEU A 102 -1.91 4.76 -12.37
N PHE A 103 -3.08 4.58 -11.77
CA PHE A 103 -3.22 4.62 -10.31
C PHE A 103 -3.69 3.30 -9.69
N GLY A 104 -3.91 2.30 -10.56
CA GLY A 104 -4.35 0.98 -10.17
C GLY A 104 -5.84 1.01 -9.87
N SER A 105 -6.66 0.62 -10.85
CA SER A 105 -8.00 0.13 -10.53
C SER A 105 -7.84 -1.06 -9.57
N GLU A 106 -8.44 -0.96 -8.38
CA GLU A 106 -8.74 -2.10 -7.50
C GLU A 106 -7.54 -2.67 -6.71
N SER A 107 -6.69 -1.83 -6.09
CA SER A 107 -5.91 -2.35 -4.95
C SER A 107 -6.85 -2.60 -3.78
N GLU A 108 -7.23 -3.88 -3.59
CA GLU A 108 -8.04 -4.32 -2.46
C GLU A 108 -7.46 -3.84 -1.11
N ARG A 109 -6.13 -3.71 -1.02
CA ARG A 109 -5.43 -3.18 0.16
C ARG A 109 -5.73 -1.69 0.36
N ARG A 110 -5.61 -0.87 -0.69
CA ARG A 110 -5.95 0.56 -0.63
C ARG A 110 -7.43 0.75 -0.28
N ASP A 111 -8.31 0.00 -0.92
CA ASP A 111 -9.76 0.09 -0.70
C ASP A 111 -10.16 -0.28 0.72
N LYS A 112 -9.57 -1.35 1.27
CA LYS A 112 -9.76 -1.71 2.68
C LYS A 112 -9.34 -0.59 3.61
N HIS A 113 -8.22 0.08 3.33
CA HIS A 113 -7.77 1.19 4.17
C HIS A 113 -8.67 2.43 4.01
N ILE A 114 -9.08 2.75 2.79
CA ILE A 114 -10.04 3.84 2.54
C ILE A 114 -11.37 3.57 3.26
N ALA A 115 -11.90 2.35 3.22
CA ALA A 115 -13.12 1.98 3.93
C ALA A 115 -12.98 2.15 5.44
N LYS A 116 -11.79 1.87 6.01
CA LYS A 116 -11.50 2.15 7.43
C LYS A 116 -11.50 3.65 7.73
N VAL A 117 -10.87 4.46 6.89
CA VAL A 117 -10.90 5.93 7.01
C VAL A 117 -12.34 6.42 6.97
N TRP A 118 -13.13 5.95 6.01
CA TRP A 118 -14.55 6.28 5.93
C TRP A 118 -15.32 5.90 7.20
N ALA A 119 -15.17 4.67 7.69
CA ALA A 119 -15.86 4.21 8.89
C ALA A 119 -15.49 5.03 10.14
N ALA A 120 -14.20 5.38 10.29
CA ALA A 120 -13.71 6.19 11.40
C ALA A 120 -14.24 7.63 11.35
N VAL A 121 -14.24 8.25 10.17
CA VAL A 121 -14.64 9.65 9.99
C VAL A 121 -16.16 9.82 10.01
N SER A 122 -16.90 8.89 9.39
CA SER A 122 -18.37 8.96 9.33
C SER A 122 -19.06 8.54 10.64
N GLY A 123 -18.35 7.85 11.55
CA GLY A 123 -18.94 7.29 12.76
C GLY A 123 -20.10 6.31 12.48
N GLY A 124 -20.12 5.68 11.29
CA GLY A 124 -21.18 4.78 10.84
C GLY A 124 -22.37 5.46 10.15
N ALA A 125 -22.30 6.77 9.89
CA ALA A 125 -23.28 7.45 9.05
C ALA A 125 -23.18 6.99 7.58
N SER A 126 -24.32 6.92 6.89
CA SER A 126 -24.35 6.58 5.46
C SER A 126 -23.88 7.73 4.56
N ALA A 127 -23.93 8.97 5.06
CA ALA A 127 -23.42 10.14 4.36
C ALA A 127 -23.08 11.26 5.35
N ILE A 128 -22.02 12.00 5.09
CA ILE A 128 -21.56 13.16 5.89
C ILE A 128 -21.30 14.38 5.00
N GLY A 129 -21.15 15.56 5.61
CA GLY A 129 -20.82 16.78 4.85
C GLY A 129 -19.31 16.89 4.55
N PRO A 130 -18.89 17.58 3.48
CA PRO A 130 -17.46 17.77 3.17
C PRO A 130 -16.65 18.40 4.30
N ARG A 131 -17.25 19.37 5.02
CA ARG A 131 -16.59 20.00 6.18
C ARG A 131 -16.33 19.03 7.32
N GLU A 132 -17.21 18.07 7.54
CA GLU A 132 -17.06 17.05 8.57
C GLU A 132 -15.92 16.11 8.21
N PHE A 133 -15.84 15.68 6.94
CA PHE A 133 -14.74 14.87 6.46
C PHE A 133 -13.38 15.59 6.53
N LEU A 134 -13.34 16.85 6.08
CA LEU A 134 -12.13 17.68 6.12
C LEU A 134 -11.66 18.01 7.54
N ALA A 135 -12.56 18.03 8.54
CA ALA A 135 -12.17 18.24 9.93
C ALA A 135 -11.34 17.09 10.52
N ALA A 136 -11.44 15.89 9.93
CA ALA A 136 -10.63 14.72 10.29
C ALA A 136 -9.30 14.63 9.52
N PHE A 137 -9.07 15.54 8.56
CA PHE A 137 -7.87 15.56 7.73
C PHE A 137 -6.82 16.52 8.29
N ASP A 138 -5.62 16.01 8.57
CA ASP A 138 -4.45 16.80 8.94
C ASP A 138 -3.52 17.00 7.71
N PRO A 139 -3.66 18.14 7.00
CA PRO A 139 -2.83 18.44 5.83
C PRO A 139 -1.35 18.65 6.19
N ALA A 140 -1.02 19.01 7.43
CA ALA A 140 0.37 19.29 7.83
C ALA A 140 1.24 18.03 7.82
N ARG A 141 0.61 16.86 7.89
CA ARG A 141 1.27 15.54 7.84
C ARG A 141 1.30 14.93 6.44
N HIS A 142 0.85 15.67 5.43
CA HIS A 142 1.01 15.26 4.03
C HIS A 142 2.48 15.23 3.61
N ILE A 143 2.88 14.24 2.82
CA ILE A 143 4.29 14.01 2.42
C ILE A 143 4.90 15.21 1.70
N ASP A 144 4.12 15.95 0.91
CA ASP A 144 4.57 17.17 0.25
C ASP A 144 4.71 18.37 1.21
N VAL A 145 3.94 18.41 2.30
CA VAL A 145 4.03 19.47 3.31
C VAL A 145 5.22 19.20 4.23
N VAL A 146 5.38 17.95 4.68
CA VAL A 146 6.53 17.50 5.45
C VAL A 146 7.84 17.70 4.67
N ALA A 147 7.82 17.48 3.36
CA ALA A 147 8.97 17.73 2.49
C ALA A 147 9.16 19.21 2.10
N GLY A 148 8.27 20.11 2.53
CA GLY A 148 8.33 21.55 2.22
C GLY A 148 8.05 21.91 0.76
N ARG A 149 7.42 21.01 -0.01
CA ARG A 149 7.06 21.22 -1.43
C ARG A 149 5.72 21.93 -1.62
N LYS A 150 4.78 21.75 -0.70
CA LYS A 150 3.44 22.38 -0.71
C LYS A 150 3.13 22.96 0.67
N SER A 151 2.25 23.97 0.74
CA SER A 151 1.69 24.41 2.02
C SER A 151 0.56 23.48 2.48
N ALA A 152 0.26 23.48 3.78
CA ALA A 152 -0.89 22.75 4.32
C ALA A 152 -2.21 23.23 3.71
N ASP A 153 -2.33 24.54 3.46
CA ASP A 153 -3.52 25.14 2.86
C ASP A 153 -3.71 24.68 1.41
N ASP A 154 -2.63 24.56 0.62
CA ASP A 154 -2.70 24.05 -0.76
C ASP A 154 -3.20 22.61 -0.80
N VAL A 155 -2.71 21.77 0.13
CA VAL A 155 -3.11 20.35 0.20
C VAL A 155 -4.55 20.21 0.67
N ALA A 156 -4.97 20.99 1.67
CA ALA A 156 -6.35 21.00 2.15
C ALA A 156 -7.33 21.49 1.07
N GLY A 157 -6.95 22.56 0.34
CA GLY A 157 -7.72 23.10 -0.78
C GLY A 157 -7.91 22.07 -1.89
N ALA A 158 -6.82 21.39 -2.29
CA ALA A 158 -6.88 20.35 -3.33
C ALA A 158 -7.82 19.19 -2.96
N LEU A 159 -7.77 18.71 -1.71
CA LEU A 159 -8.69 17.66 -1.27
C LEU A 159 -10.15 18.16 -1.21
N ALA A 160 -10.37 19.40 -0.75
CA ALA A 160 -11.70 20.00 -0.70
C ALA A 160 -12.32 20.17 -2.10
N GLU A 161 -11.52 20.59 -3.09
CA GLU A 161 -11.95 20.70 -4.49
C GLU A 161 -12.32 19.34 -5.07
N GLU A 162 -11.48 18.32 -4.87
CA GLU A 162 -11.77 16.95 -5.34
C GLU A 162 -13.03 16.37 -4.67
N LEU A 163 -13.23 16.62 -3.37
CA LEU A 163 -14.47 16.24 -2.68
C LEU A 163 -15.68 16.96 -3.25
N ALA A 164 -15.58 18.26 -3.56
CA ALA A 164 -16.66 19.03 -4.15
C ALA A 164 -17.01 18.55 -5.56
N VAL A 165 -16.01 18.18 -6.37
CA VAL A 165 -16.20 17.57 -7.70
C VAL A 165 -16.87 16.20 -7.59
N CYS A 166 -16.53 15.43 -6.55
CA CYS A 166 -17.05 14.08 -6.37
C CYS A 166 -18.40 14.03 -5.62
N ALA A 167 -18.80 15.09 -4.92
CA ALA A 167 -20.01 15.15 -4.10
C ALA A 167 -21.29 15.01 -4.95
N ARG A 168 -22.37 14.55 -4.29
CA ARG A 168 -23.70 14.50 -4.88
C ARG A 168 -24.32 15.91 -4.94
N ASP A 169 -25.41 16.06 -5.68
CA ASP A 169 -26.15 17.32 -5.83
C ASP A 169 -26.61 17.94 -4.50
N ASP A 170 -26.70 17.15 -3.43
CA ASP A 170 -27.08 17.57 -2.08
C ASP A 170 -25.90 17.96 -1.18
N ASP A 171 -24.69 18.11 -1.73
CA ASP A 171 -23.46 18.44 -0.99
C ASP A 171 -23.14 17.44 0.12
N ARG A 172 -23.48 16.16 -0.11
CA ARG A 172 -23.14 15.05 0.79
C ARG A 172 -22.16 14.08 0.14
N LEU A 173 -21.31 13.54 1.00
CA LEU A 173 -20.34 12.51 0.67
C LEU A 173 -20.86 11.18 1.22
N ASP A 174 -20.84 10.14 0.40
CA ASP A 174 -21.00 8.75 0.82
C ASP A 174 -19.68 7.99 0.67
N GLU A 175 -19.66 6.72 1.08
CA GLU A 175 -18.47 5.87 1.02
C GLU A 175 -17.92 5.74 -0.41
N ALA A 176 -18.78 5.63 -1.42
CA ALA A 176 -18.35 5.47 -2.81
C ALA A 176 -17.69 6.75 -3.34
N VAL A 177 -18.26 7.91 -3.01
CA VAL A 177 -17.71 9.24 -3.33
C VAL A 177 -16.36 9.44 -2.67
N VAL A 178 -16.23 9.16 -1.37
CA VAL A 178 -14.95 9.28 -0.64
C VAL A 178 -13.91 8.31 -1.19
N THR A 179 -14.31 7.08 -1.50
CA THR A 179 -13.43 6.07 -2.10
C THR A 179 -12.85 6.57 -3.42
N ARG A 180 -13.70 7.09 -4.32
CA ARG A 180 -13.25 7.67 -5.59
C ARG A 180 -12.31 8.85 -5.37
N CYS A 181 -12.64 9.74 -4.43
CA CYS A 181 -11.83 10.92 -4.13
C CYS A 181 -10.45 10.54 -3.57
N LEU A 182 -10.38 9.65 -2.57
CA LEU A 182 -9.11 9.25 -1.96
C LEU A 182 -8.24 8.43 -2.92
N ARG A 183 -8.85 7.62 -3.80
CA ARG A 183 -8.13 6.97 -4.92
C ARG A 183 -7.49 8.03 -5.83
N GLN A 184 -8.23 9.09 -6.17
CA GLN A 184 -7.74 10.21 -7.00
C GLN A 184 -6.72 11.11 -6.28
N TRP A 185 -6.79 11.22 -4.97
CA TRP A 185 -5.83 11.99 -4.20
C TRP A 185 -4.50 11.24 -4.03
N GLY A 186 -4.56 9.93 -3.78
CA GLY A 186 -3.40 9.04 -3.69
C GLY A 186 -2.71 8.73 -5.01
N VAL A 187 -3.15 9.34 -6.11
CA VAL A 187 -2.60 9.28 -7.46
C VAL A 187 -1.09 9.53 -7.47
N GLY A 188 -0.64 10.51 -6.69
CA GLY A 188 0.79 10.84 -6.59
C GLY A 188 1.62 9.77 -5.89
N LEU A 189 1.02 8.78 -5.21
CA LEU A 189 1.73 7.85 -4.34
C LEU A 189 2.07 6.54 -5.07
N PRO A 190 3.37 6.21 -5.24
CA PRO A 190 3.81 5.16 -6.15
C PRO A 190 3.65 3.74 -5.61
N SER A 191 3.35 3.57 -4.31
CA SER A 191 3.17 2.27 -3.66
C SER A 191 2.00 2.27 -2.67
N ASP A 192 1.46 1.08 -2.42
CA ASP A 192 0.41 0.88 -1.42
C ASP A 192 0.90 1.19 0.00
N ASP A 193 2.17 0.92 0.30
CA ASP A 193 2.77 1.26 1.59
C ASP A 193 2.83 2.78 1.81
N LEU A 194 3.21 3.55 0.78
CA LEU A 194 3.22 5.01 0.86
C LEU A 194 1.79 5.57 0.92
N PHE A 195 0.86 4.98 0.18
CA PHE A 195 -0.55 5.33 0.24
C PHE A 195 -1.13 5.11 1.63
N SER A 196 -0.95 3.91 2.18
CA SER A 196 -1.44 3.56 3.50
C SER A 196 -0.78 4.40 4.58
N LYS A 197 0.54 4.62 4.52
CA LYS A 197 1.22 5.47 5.47
C LYS A 197 0.72 6.92 5.41
N GLN A 198 0.47 7.42 4.21
CA GLN A 198 -0.07 8.77 4.02
C GLN A 198 -1.47 8.92 4.61
N LEU A 199 -2.36 7.95 4.40
CA LEU A 199 -3.70 7.94 5.01
C LEU A 199 -3.60 7.89 6.54
N GLU A 200 -2.74 7.03 7.09
CA GLU A 200 -2.52 6.95 8.54
C GLU A 200 -2.01 8.28 9.11
N ASP A 201 -1.03 8.90 8.45
CA ASP A 201 -0.46 10.15 8.93
C ASP A 201 -1.46 11.33 8.85
N CYS A 202 -2.31 11.37 7.81
CA CYS A 202 -3.29 12.45 7.62
C CYS A 202 -4.61 12.26 8.34
N PHE A 203 -5.07 11.03 8.57
CA PHE A 203 -6.38 10.74 9.19
C PHE A 203 -6.27 10.04 10.55
N GLY A 204 -5.07 9.61 10.95
CA GLY A 204 -4.85 8.90 12.22
C GLY A 204 -5.41 7.48 12.24
N VAL A 205 -5.75 6.92 11.07
CA VAL A 205 -6.33 5.57 10.95
C VAL A 205 -5.23 4.60 10.52
N ALA A 206 -4.92 3.63 11.35
CA ALA A 206 -3.90 2.63 11.04
C ALA A 206 -4.42 1.61 10.00
N GLU A 207 -3.53 1.19 9.09
CA GLU A 207 -3.86 0.16 8.09
C GLU A 207 -4.18 -1.19 8.77
N ALA A 208 -3.45 -1.51 9.84
CA ALA A 208 -3.55 -2.77 10.54
C ALA A 208 -4.54 -2.67 11.72
N GLU A 209 -5.72 -3.27 11.51
CA GLU A 209 -6.43 -4.02 12.55
C GLU A 209 -6.52 -5.43 11.99
N LEU A 210 -6.18 -6.46 12.77
CA LEU A 210 -6.25 -7.84 12.32
C LEU A 210 -7.66 -8.13 11.77
N SER A 211 -7.76 -8.65 10.55
CA SER A 211 -9.06 -9.12 10.05
C SER A 211 -9.60 -10.20 10.99
N ARG A 212 -10.91 -10.41 11.07
CA ARG A 212 -11.48 -11.43 11.98
C ARG A 212 -10.91 -12.84 11.72
N ASP A 213 -10.60 -13.15 10.46
CA ASP A 213 -9.95 -14.39 10.07
C ASP A 213 -8.47 -14.42 10.46
N ASP A 214 -7.75 -13.31 10.29
CA ASP A 214 -6.35 -13.18 10.73
C ASP A 214 -6.22 -13.19 12.26
N ALA A 215 -7.16 -12.59 12.99
CA ALA A 215 -7.22 -12.63 14.45
C ALA A 215 -7.45 -14.08 14.92
N THR A 216 -8.36 -14.80 14.29
CA THR A 216 -8.58 -16.23 14.56
C THR A 216 -7.35 -17.09 14.25
N LYS A 217 -6.65 -16.79 13.14
CA LYS A 217 -5.38 -17.47 12.78
C LYS A 217 -4.25 -17.11 13.74
N LEU A 218 -4.15 -15.85 14.17
CA LEU A 218 -3.18 -15.38 15.16
C LEU A 218 -3.41 -16.10 16.50
N ASP A 219 -4.64 -16.12 17.01
CA ASP A 219 -5.01 -16.82 18.24
C ASP A 219 -4.69 -18.33 18.12
N THR A 220 -5.07 -18.95 17.00
CA THR A 220 -4.73 -20.37 16.74
C THR A 220 -3.22 -20.61 16.78
N ASN A 221 -2.43 -19.74 16.14
CA ASN A 221 -0.98 -19.84 16.12
C ASN A 221 -0.37 -19.60 17.50
N MET A 222 -0.87 -18.63 18.27
CA MET A 222 -0.41 -18.35 19.64
C MET A 222 -0.70 -19.51 20.58
N ARG A 223 -1.89 -20.14 20.47
CA ARG A 223 -2.24 -21.35 21.24
C ARG A 223 -1.35 -22.54 20.88
N LEU A 224 -1.11 -22.79 19.59
CA LEU A 224 -0.22 -23.85 19.13
C LEU A 224 1.23 -23.60 19.57
N LEU A 225 1.72 -22.37 19.46
CA LEU A 225 3.06 -21.99 19.87
C LEU A 225 3.26 -22.18 21.37
N ARG A 226 2.28 -21.77 22.17
CA ARG A 226 2.27 -21.98 23.62
C ARG A 226 2.31 -23.47 23.97
N ALA A 227 1.50 -24.29 23.31
CA ALA A 227 1.49 -25.74 23.52
C ALA A 227 2.87 -26.34 23.20
N LYS A 228 3.48 -25.97 22.06
CA LYS A 228 4.83 -26.43 21.67
C LYS A 228 5.91 -25.96 22.63
N ALA A 229 5.82 -24.72 23.12
CA ALA A 229 6.74 -24.18 24.12
C ALA A 229 6.64 -24.95 25.46
N LEU A 230 5.43 -25.30 25.89
CA LEU A 230 5.19 -26.13 27.09
C LEU A 230 5.74 -27.56 26.94
N GLU A 231 5.66 -28.16 25.75
CA GLU A 231 6.26 -29.47 25.44
C GLU A 231 7.79 -29.46 25.53
N LYS A 232 8.43 -28.33 25.15
CA LYS A 232 9.88 -28.21 25.06
C LYS A 232 10.58 -27.72 26.32
N LYS A 233 9.91 -26.90 27.14
CA LYS A 233 10.51 -26.36 28.36
C LYS A 233 10.83 -27.49 29.35
N ALA A 234 11.84 -27.28 30.20
CA ALA A 234 12.12 -28.22 31.28
C ALA A 234 10.98 -28.25 32.32
N SER A 235 10.80 -29.40 32.97
CA SER A 235 9.87 -29.53 34.10
C SER A 235 10.24 -28.55 35.22
N GLY A 236 9.25 -27.86 35.78
CA GLY A 236 9.45 -26.83 36.81
C GLY A 236 9.94 -25.46 36.32
N GLN A 237 10.36 -25.32 35.05
CA GLN A 237 10.75 -24.01 34.50
C GLN A 237 9.51 -23.16 34.17
N ALA A 238 9.53 -21.88 34.56
CA ALA A 238 8.50 -20.92 34.18
C ALA A 238 8.53 -20.65 32.67
N LEU A 239 7.37 -20.71 32.01
CA LEU A 239 7.26 -20.58 30.55
C LEU A 239 7.79 -19.23 30.05
N GLY A 240 7.36 -18.12 30.67
CA GLY A 240 7.78 -16.78 30.24
C GLY A 240 9.27 -16.55 30.34
N PHE A 241 9.88 -16.98 31.44
CA PHE A 241 11.33 -16.87 31.61
C PHE A 241 12.09 -17.65 30.52
N TRP A 242 11.60 -18.86 30.18
CA TRP A 242 12.20 -19.65 29.12
C TRP A 242 12.04 -19.02 27.74
N VAL A 243 10.82 -18.58 27.37
CA VAL A 243 10.55 -17.93 26.08
C VAL A 243 11.35 -16.63 25.93
N ALA A 244 11.40 -15.80 26.96
CA ALA A 244 12.23 -14.59 26.98
C ALA A 244 13.72 -14.90 26.79
N GLY A 245 14.21 -15.99 27.40
CA GLY A 245 15.58 -16.48 27.21
C GLY A 245 15.84 -16.93 25.76
N VAL A 246 14.89 -17.62 25.13
CA VAL A 246 14.98 -18.00 23.71
C VAL A 246 15.02 -16.76 22.82
N CYS A 247 14.13 -15.80 23.04
CA CYS A 247 14.10 -14.57 22.24
C CYS A 247 15.41 -13.78 22.37
N ARG A 248 15.91 -13.58 23.59
CA ARG A 248 17.17 -12.87 23.84
C ARG A 248 18.37 -13.54 23.18
N HIS A 249 18.37 -14.86 23.05
CA HIS A 249 19.44 -15.58 22.35
C HIS A 249 19.51 -15.23 20.86
N PHE A 250 18.39 -14.83 20.25
CA PHE A 250 18.31 -14.46 18.84
C PHE A 250 18.27 -12.94 18.60
N ASP A 251 18.20 -12.11 19.65
CA ASP A 251 18.32 -10.64 19.57
C ASP A 251 19.81 -10.26 19.43
N GLY A 252 20.36 -10.46 18.23
CA GLY A 252 21.79 -10.27 17.97
C GLY A 252 22.27 -8.82 18.12
N ALA A 253 21.34 -7.87 18.01
CA ALA A 253 21.60 -6.45 18.20
C ALA A 253 21.52 -6.01 19.67
N GLU A 254 21.09 -6.89 20.58
CA GLU A 254 20.83 -6.59 22.01
C GLU A 254 19.92 -5.38 22.22
N CYS A 255 19.00 -5.14 21.28
CA CYS A 255 18.18 -3.94 21.21
C CYS A 255 16.79 -4.13 21.85
N GLY A 256 16.48 -5.34 22.32
CA GLY A 256 15.15 -5.68 22.82
C GLY A 256 14.16 -6.06 21.71
N GLY A 257 14.63 -6.16 20.46
CA GLY A 257 13.80 -6.31 19.27
C GLY A 257 14.36 -7.35 18.28
N LEU A 258 13.47 -8.16 17.73
CA LEU A 258 13.82 -9.21 16.76
C LEU A 258 13.46 -8.77 15.35
N THR A 259 14.40 -8.91 14.39
CA THR A 259 14.07 -8.82 12.96
C THR A 259 13.13 -9.96 12.55
N ILE A 260 12.53 -9.88 11.36
CA ILE A 260 11.64 -10.94 10.86
C ILE A 260 12.37 -12.29 10.73
N MET A 261 13.66 -12.27 10.40
CA MET A 261 14.48 -13.46 10.28
C MET A 261 14.85 -14.05 11.65
N GLU A 262 15.12 -13.20 12.64
CA GLU A 262 15.35 -13.64 14.02
C GLU A 262 14.07 -14.19 14.65
N PHE A 263 12.94 -13.51 14.44
CA PHE A 263 11.62 -13.95 14.90
C PHE A 263 11.24 -15.31 14.30
N ARG A 264 11.47 -15.52 13.01
CA ARG A 264 11.31 -16.84 12.37
C ARG A 264 12.12 -17.94 13.08
N ARG A 265 13.39 -17.68 13.39
CA ARG A 265 14.27 -18.65 14.07
C ARG A 265 13.78 -18.94 15.50
N VAL A 266 13.24 -17.94 16.19
CA VAL A 266 12.57 -18.14 17.49
C VAL A 266 11.39 -19.08 17.34
N LEU A 267 10.48 -18.85 16.39
CA LEU A 267 9.31 -19.72 16.16
C LEU A 267 9.72 -21.17 15.82
N GLU A 268 10.72 -21.34 14.95
CA GLU A 268 11.29 -22.66 14.64
C GLU A 268 11.89 -23.33 15.88
N ARG A 269 12.62 -22.57 16.73
CA ARG A 269 13.19 -23.08 17.98
C ARG A 269 12.11 -23.51 18.97
N LEU A 270 11.04 -22.73 19.09
CA LEU A 270 9.85 -23.04 19.90
C LEU A 270 9.05 -24.23 19.33
N GLY A 271 9.23 -24.57 18.05
CA GLY A 271 8.67 -25.77 17.42
C GLY A 271 7.46 -25.51 16.53
N LEU A 272 7.28 -24.28 16.04
CA LEU A 272 6.21 -23.90 15.14
C LEU A 272 6.79 -23.17 13.91
N PRO A 273 7.29 -23.89 12.89
CA PRO A 273 7.61 -23.28 11.61
C PRO A 273 6.31 -22.83 10.93
N LEU A 274 6.25 -21.56 10.52
CA LEU A 274 5.07 -20.99 9.87
C LEU A 274 5.33 -20.68 8.39
N PRO A 275 4.29 -20.76 7.53
CA PRO A 275 4.33 -20.18 6.19
C PRO A 275 4.64 -18.68 6.25
N VAL A 276 5.24 -18.16 5.16
CA VAL A 276 5.68 -16.76 5.08
C VAL A 276 4.56 -15.78 5.40
N GLU A 277 3.34 -16.02 4.91
CA GLU A 277 2.18 -15.16 5.16
C GLU A 277 1.83 -15.08 6.65
N GLN A 278 1.79 -16.24 7.35
CA GLN A 278 1.47 -16.29 8.78
C GLN A 278 2.62 -15.75 9.65
N LEU A 279 3.87 -15.89 9.19
CA LEU A 279 5.03 -15.26 9.83
C LEU A 279 4.90 -13.73 9.79
N HIS A 280 4.57 -13.15 8.63
CA HIS A 280 4.40 -11.69 8.50
C HIS A 280 3.21 -11.19 9.31
N MET A 281 2.10 -11.95 9.35
CA MET A 281 0.94 -11.64 10.19
C MET A 281 1.33 -11.59 11.68
N MET A 282 1.99 -12.64 12.19
CA MET A 282 2.43 -12.67 13.59
C MET A 282 3.47 -11.57 13.88
N PHE A 283 4.39 -11.33 12.96
CA PHE A 283 5.39 -10.28 13.10
C PHE A 283 4.70 -8.93 13.26
N GLY A 284 3.83 -8.54 12.32
CA GLY A 284 3.07 -7.30 12.39
C GLY A 284 2.22 -7.16 13.66
N ALA A 285 1.61 -8.24 14.13
CA ALA A 285 0.78 -8.24 15.35
C ALA A 285 1.55 -7.93 16.64
N PHE A 286 2.81 -8.35 16.74
CA PHE A 286 3.67 -8.11 17.93
C PHE A 286 4.69 -6.98 17.72
N GLY A 287 4.65 -6.31 16.57
CA GLY A 287 5.46 -5.13 16.27
C GLY A 287 6.02 -5.13 14.85
N GLY A 288 5.96 -3.95 14.21
CA GLY A 288 6.57 -3.68 12.90
C GLY A 288 7.14 -2.27 12.83
N SER A 289 7.59 -1.71 13.95
CA SER A 289 8.10 -0.34 14.05
C SER A 289 9.60 -0.31 14.34
N GLU A 290 10.26 0.82 14.06
CA GLU A 290 11.67 1.04 14.35
C GLU A 290 11.92 1.05 15.88
N MET A 291 12.87 0.25 16.34
CA MET A 291 13.22 0.18 17.77
C MET A 291 14.36 1.15 18.12
N PRO A 292 14.20 1.99 19.16
CA PRO A 292 15.29 2.86 19.62
C PRO A 292 16.51 2.04 20.05
N GLY A 293 17.67 2.31 19.47
CA GLY A 293 18.92 1.59 19.74
C GLY A 293 19.21 0.41 18.82
N ALA A 294 18.35 0.13 17.84
CA ALA A 294 18.69 -0.76 16.74
C ALA A 294 19.79 -0.16 15.84
N PRO A 295 20.68 -0.99 15.26
CA PRO A 295 21.76 -0.53 14.38
C PRO A 295 21.26 -0.03 13.01
N ASP A 296 20.01 -0.34 12.66
CA ASP A 296 19.36 -0.05 11.40
C ASP A 296 17.89 0.36 11.58
N ARG A 297 17.25 0.78 10.48
CA ARG A 297 15.83 1.11 10.40
C ARG A 297 14.96 -0.10 10.05
N GLU A 298 15.45 -1.32 10.27
CA GLU A 298 14.67 -2.53 9.98
C GLU A 298 13.55 -2.66 11.03
N PRO A 299 12.30 -2.96 10.63
CA PRO A 299 11.19 -3.17 11.56
C PRO A 299 11.47 -4.37 12.47
N ARG A 300 11.09 -4.26 13.75
CA ARG A 300 11.39 -5.27 14.78
C ARG A 300 10.18 -5.57 15.67
N VAL A 301 10.11 -6.81 16.15
CA VAL A 301 9.16 -7.26 17.19
C VAL A 301 9.81 -7.09 18.56
N ALA A 302 9.16 -6.35 19.45
CA ALA A 302 9.59 -6.27 20.84
C ALA A 302 9.35 -7.61 21.54
N TRP A 303 10.42 -8.31 21.93
CA TRP A 303 10.26 -9.69 22.37
C TRP A 303 9.66 -9.85 23.78
N LYS A 304 9.68 -8.82 24.61
CA LYS A 304 9.07 -8.84 25.96
C LYS A 304 7.54 -8.97 25.86
N PRO A 305 6.81 -8.04 25.20
CA PRO A 305 5.37 -8.20 24.97
C PRO A 305 5.00 -9.54 24.34
N PHE A 306 5.77 -10.01 23.37
CA PHE A 306 5.55 -11.31 22.74
C PHE A 306 5.72 -12.50 23.72
N ALA A 307 6.73 -12.47 24.58
CA ALA A 307 6.93 -13.51 25.59
C ALA A 307 5.82 -13.50 26.64
N ASP A 308 5.39 -12.32 27.08
CA ASP A 308 4.31 -12.13 28.05
C ASP A 308 2.97 -12.63 27.46
N ALA A 309 2.70 -12.28 26.20
CA ALA A 309 1.55 -12.73 25.42
C ALA A 309 1.39 -14.26 25.39
N LEU A 310 2.50 -15.00 25.29
CA LEU A 310 2.50 -16.47 25.33
C LEU A 310 2.22 -17.06 26.72
N THR A 311 2.37 -16.27 27.78
CA THR A 311 2.15 -16.72 29.16
C THR A 311 0.76 -16.41 29.70
N GLU A 312 0.20 -15.26 29.36
CA GLU A 312 -1.00 -14.75 30.02
C GLU A 312 -2.30 -15.39 29.53
N GLY A 313 -2.32 -16.04 28.36
CA GLY A 313 -3.54 -16.67 27.86
C GLY A 313 -4.68 -15.67 27.64
N GLN A 314 -4.34 -14.46 27.19
CA GLN A 314 -5.31 -13.52 26.66
C GLN A 314 -5.88 -14.14 25.37
N ASP A 315 -7.20 -14.23 25.26
CA ASP A 315 -7.86 -14.46 23.98
C ASP A 315 -7.64 -13.19 23.13
N TYR A 316 -6.99 -13.33 21.97
CA TYR A 316 -6.66 -12.24 21.05
C TYR A 316 -7.76 -12.03 20.00
#